data_AF-A0A183F6N6-F1
#
_entry.id   AF-A0A183F6N6-F1
#
_cell.length_a   1.000
_cell.length_b   1.000
_cell.length_c   1.000
_cell.angle_alpha   90.00
_cell.angle_beta   90.00
_cell.angle_gamma   90.00
#
_symmetry.space_group_name_H-M   'P 1'
#
loop_
_entity.id
_entity.type
_entity.pdbx_description
1 polymer ?
#
loop_
_entity_poly.entity_id
_entity_poly.type
_entity_poly.pdbx_seq_one_letter_code
_entity_poly.pdbx_strand_id
1 'polypeptide(L)'
;MLNAAMEESQLLKSIAEKQVEEALLAAQQEREQRLAMKKELDAVKNAEHLSNLNDMLMGFEMLGEVGQIEPVPSQPQNDLFSELQGSNDEKLRELEASRDGLQEEVKDREKAAIEVISSIMNKLNINYSGELDFRHVRQQKDVVLDKLDHLLKDGHVDSGAEKREHDQRGDIRTLLLFAGEKAAQLAAAQDAMIQVSDQLFHFYTQIVQNQGQTTEKSVIEIVNKLRQLARDNAEDLPKVSLVDEGVESGTETDTSGTKSIPLNSDRAVLAPSFIREIDPRLSSCKIADIVSESDLRQRVLTDGSPLAQTSDSLKKLFSTVKRTAEQALNHAIAAGGAETDDILMQNMKLRSLLSTKRDQISTLRTVLKSNKLTAESALASLRDKYEADKKAHQVRMLYTLFSIFCGVDYNAIQSSSPDCSNRCQWGPISCSSLLP
;
A
#
# COMPACT_ATOMS: atom_id res chain seq x y z
N MET A 1 -15.16 22.61 14.42
CA MET A 1 -15.00 21.20 13.99
C MET A 1 -16.30 20.60 13.48
N LEU A 2 -17.42 20.68 14.22
CA LEU A 2 -18.71 20.14 13.73
C LEU A 2 -19.20 20.75 12.40
N ASN A 3 -19.06 22.07 12.23
CA ASN A 3 -19.48 22.75 10.99
C ASN A 3 -18.64 22.35 9.78
N ALA A 4 -17.32 22.16 9.96
CA ALA A 4 -16.43 21.73 8.88
C ALA A 4 -16.74 20.30 8.41
N ALA A 5 -17.03 19.39 9.35
CA ALA A 5 -17.47 18.02 9.02
C ALA A 5 -18.85 18.00 8.34
N MET A 6 -19.73 18.94 8.69
CA MET A 6 -21.04 19.09 8.05
C MET A 6 -20.93 19.63 6.63
N GLU A 7 -20.05 20.61 6.39
CA GLU A 7 -19.74 21.16 5.07
C GLU A 7 -19.11 20.11 4.16
N GLU A 8 -18.16 19.31 4.68
CA GLU A 8 -17.53 18.22 3.93
C GLU A 8 -18.54 17.10 3.58
N SER A 9 -19.43 16.76 4.50
CA SER A 9 -20.53 15.80 4.23
C SER A 9 -21.51 16.33 3.18
N GLN A 10 -21.84 17.62 3.19
CA GLN A 10 -22.68 18.25 2.18
C GLN A 10 -22.00 18.30 0.80
N LEU A 11 -20.69 18.56 0.76
CA LEU A 11 -19.91 18.53 -0.47
C LEU A 11 -19.90 17.12 -1.09
N LEU A 12 -19.62 16.09 -0.28
CA LEU A 12 -19.62 14.70 -0.74
C LEU A 12 -21.00 14.27 -1.24
N LYS A 13 -22.07 14.70 -0.55
CA LYS A 13 -23.45 14.46 -1.00
C LYS A 13 -23.73 15.10 -2.35
N SER A 14 -23.31 16.36 -2.54
CA SER A 14 -23.49 17.06 -3.82
C SER A 14 -22.72 16.40 -4.98
N ILE A 15 -21.52 15.87 -4.71
CA ILE A 15 -20.73 15.14 -5.72
C ILE A 15 -21.43 13.82 -6.08
N ALA A 16 -21.92 13.07 -5.10
CA ALA A 16 -22.66 11.83 -5.34
C ALA A 16 -23.96 12.08 -6.13
N GLU A 17 -24.71 13.12 -5.79
CA GLU A 17 -25.93 13.52 -6.52
C GLU A 17 -25.62 13.86 -7.99
N LYS A 18 -24.54 14.61 -8.26
CA LYS A 18 -24.10 14.92 -9.63
C LYS A 18 -23.67 13.69 -10.42
N GLN A 19 -22.93 12.77 -9.79
CA GLN A 19 -22.50 11.54 -10.47
C GLN A 19 -23.68 10.66 -10.85
N VAL A 20 -24.73 10.60 -10.02
CA VAL A 20 -25.97 9.89 -10.34
C VAL A 20 -26.71 10.58 -11.49
N GLU A 21 -26.77 11.91 -11.50
CA GLU A 21 -27.39 12.68 -12.57
C GLU A 21 -26.67 12.48 -13.92
N GLU A 22 -25.34 12.52 -13.93
CA GLU A 22 -24.52 12.25 -15.11
C GLU A 22 -24.70 10.81 -15.63
N ALA A 23 -24.75 9.83 -14.73
CA ALA A 23 -25.00 8.43 -15.10
C ALA A 23 -26.41 8.24 -15.70
N LEU A 24 -27.41 8.94 -15.17
CA LEU A 24 -28.78 8.88 -15.68
C LEU A 24 -28.90 9.53 -17.07
N LEU A 25 -28.23 10.66 -17.30
CA LEU A 25 -28.16 11.29 -18.62
C LEU A 25 -27.45 10.41 -19.65
N ALA A 26 -26.33 9.77 -19.27
CA ALA A 26 -25.62 8.85 -20.14
C ALA A 26 -26.50 7.64 -20.54
N ALA A 27 -27.22 7.05 -19.57
CA ALA A 27 -28.16 5.95 -19.84
C ALA A 27 -29.32 6.38 -20.75
N GLN A 28 -29.80 7.62 -20.59
CA GLN A 28 -30.85 8.16 -21.47
C GLN A 28 -30.32 8.36 -22.90
N GLN A 29 -29.12 8.90 -23.07
CA GLN A 29 -28.49 9.05 -24.38
C GLN A 29 -28.26 7.71 -25.08
N GLU A 30 -27.82 6.68 -24.34
CA GLU A 30 -27.67 5.33 -24.91
C GLU A 30 -29.02 4.76 -25.36
N ARG A 31 -30.09 4.98 -24.58
CA ARG A 31 -31.44 4.56 -24.95
C ARG A 31 -31.94 5.27 -26.20
N GLU A 32 -31.70 6.57 -26.32
CA GLU A 32 -32.06 7.37 -27.50
C GLU A 32 -31.27 6.91 -28.74
N GLN A 33 -29.97 6.64 -28.61
CA GLN A 33 -29.15 6.07 -29.69
C GLN A 33 -29.65 4.68 -30.12
N ARG A 34 -29.98 3.80 -29.17
CA ARG A 34 -30.56 2.48 -29.49
C ARG A 34 -31.88 2.60 -30.23
N LEU A 35 -32.75 3.53 -29.84
CA LEU A 35 -34.00 3.79 -30.53
C LEU A 35 -33.79 4.38 -31.93
N ALA A 36 -32.81 5.26 -32.11
CA ALA A 36 -32.44 5.81 -33.41
C ALA A 36 -31.95 4.72 -34.37
N MET A 37 -30.99 3.89 -33.94
CA MET A 37 -30.50 2.75 -34.74
C MET A 37 -31.61 1.75 -35.07
N LYS A 38 -32.51 1.49 -34.11
CA LYS A 38 -33.67 0.63 -34.37
C LYS A 38 -34.58 1.23 -35.45
N LYS A 39 -34.82 2.54 -35.41
CA LYS A 39 -35.64 3.23 -36.41
C LYS A 39 -35.01 3.20 -37.80
N GLU A 40 -33.69 3.35 -37.90
CA GLU A 40 -32.96 3.20 -39.18
C GLU A 40 -33.06 1.77 -39.72
N LEU A 41 -32.90 0.76 -38.87
CA LEU A 41 -33.01 -0.64 -39.27
C LEU A 41 -34.43 -1.00 -39.73
N ASP A 42 -35.45 -0.50 -39.03
CA ASP A 42 -36.85 -0.69 -39.44
C ASP A 42 -37.15 0.07 -40.76
N ALA A 43 -36.53 1.23 -41.00
CA ALA A 43 -36.65 1.96 -42.26
C ALA A 43 -36.00 1.22 -43.43
N VAL A 44 -34.81 0.64 -43.24
CA VAL A 44 -34.11 -0.17 -44.25
C VAL A 44 -34.94 -1.42 -44.58
N LYS A 45 -35.44 -2.14 -43.57
CA LYS A 45 -36.32 -3.29 -43.78
C LYS A 45 -37.58 -2.91 -44.57
N ASN A 46 -38.22 -1.81 -44.23
CA ASN A 46 -39.39 -1.34 -44.98
C ASN A 46 -39.05 -0.94 -46.43
N ALA A 47 -37.87 -0.35 -46.67
CA ALA A 47 -37.40 -0.04 -48.01
C ALA A 47 -37.10 -1.31 -48.82
N GLU A 48 -36.47 -2.32 -48.23
CA GLU A 48 -36.26 -3.64 -48.84
C GLU A 48 -37.59 -4.32 -49.17
N HIS A 49 -38.56 -4.29 -48.27
CA HIS A 49 -39.90 -4.84 -48.53
C HIS A 49 -40.61 -4.13 -49.70
N LEU A 50 -40.51 -2.81 -49.80
CA LEU A 50 -41.07 -2.05 -50.93
C LEU A 50 -40.31 -2.30 -52.23
N SER A 51 -38.99 -2.43 -52.19
CA SER A 51 -38.16 -2.80 -53.35
C SER A 51 -38.56 -4.18 -53.88
N ASN A 52 -38.70 -5.17 -53.00
CA ASN A 52 -39.10 -6.52 -53.38
C ASN A 52 -40.51 -6.57 -53.99
N LEU A 53 -41.44 -5.74 -53.50
CA LEU A 53 -42.77 -5.62 -54.09
C LEU A 53 -42.73 -4.91 -55.46
N ASN A 54 -41.89 -3.90 -55.61
CA ASN A 54 -41.73 -3.17 -56.87
C ASN A 54 -41.07 -4.05 -57.94
N ASP A 55 -40.10 -4.89 -57.58
CA ASP A 55 -39.49 -5.89 -58.46
C ASP A 55 -40.51 -6.94 -58.91
N MET A 56 -41.42 -7.35 -58.01
CA MET A 56 -42.52 -8.26 -58.36
C MET A 56 -43.52 -7.59 -59.31
N LEU A 57 -43.81 -6.30 -59.13
CA LEU A 57 -44.72 -5.52 -59.99
C LEU A 57 -44.15 -5.31 -61.40
N MET A 58 -42.87 -4.97 -61.51
CA MET A 58 -42.15 -4.87 -62.80
C MET A 58 -42.12 -6.22 -63.53
N GLY A 59 -42.04 -7.33 -62.79
CA GLY A 59 -42.18 -8.68 -63.35
C GLY A 59 -43.58 -8.98 -63.92
N PHE A 60 -44.62 -8.30 -63.44
CA PHE A 60 -45.99 -8.43 -63.95
C PHE A 60 -46.29 -7.48 -65.12
N GLU A 61 -45.71 -6.28 -65.17
CA GLU A 61 -45.90 -5.33 -66.28
C GLU A 61 -45.31 -5.84 -67.62
N MET A 62 -44.28 -6.69 -67.56
CA MET A 62 -43.68 -7.36 -68.73
C MET A 62 -44.56 -8.45 -69.37
N LEU A 63 -45.72 -8.77 -68.78
CA LEU A 63 -46.68 -9.74 -69.30
C LEU A 63 -47.95 -9.10 -69.88
N GLY A 64 -48.05 -7.76 -69.92
CA GLY A 64 -49.30 -7.03 -70.17
C GLY A 64 -49.52 -6.39 -71.56
N GLU A 65 -48.54 -6.36 -72.47
CA GLU A 65 -48.68 -5.63 -73.74
C GLU A 65 -48.90 -6.55 -74.95
N VAL A 66 -50.16 -6.72 -75.36
CA VAL A 66 -50.56 -7.34 -76.63
C VAL A 66 -51.38 -6.34 -77.44
N GLY A 67 -50.91 -6.03 -78.66
CA GLY A 67 -51.79 -5.57 -79.73
C GLY A 67 -51.14 -4.73 -80.83
N GLN A 68 -50.82 -5.35 -81.99
CA GLN A 68 -51.45 -5.08 -83.31
C GLN A 68 -50.74 -5.83 -84.45
N ILE A 69 -51.55 -6.25 -85.42
CA ILE A 69 -51.34 -7.17 -86.58
C ILE A 69 -51.28 -6.27 -87.86
N GLU A 70 -50.33 -6.31 -88.80
CA GLU A 70 -50.12 -7.14 -90.03
C GLU A 70 -49.30 -6.27 -91.06
N PRO A 71 -48.87 -6.68 -92.28
CA PRO A 71 -48.63 -8.01 -92.87
C PRO A 71 -47.23 -8.21 -93.51
N VAL A 72 -46.95 -9.48 -93.86
CA VAL A 72 -45.71 -10.08 -94.41
C VAL A 72 -45.57 -9.89 -95.93
N PRO A 73 -44.36 -9.95 -96.53
CA PRO A 73 -43.92 -11.17 -97.27
C PRO A 73 -42.41 -11.45 -97.06
N SER A 74 -41.80 -12.63 -97.23
CA SER A 74 -42.17 -14.01 -97.54
C SER A 74 -40.87 -14.84 -97.47
N GLN A 75 -40.98 -16.15 -97.18
CA GLN A 75 -39.97 -17.24 -97.27
C GLN A 75 -39.14 -17.56 -96.01
N PRO A 76 -38.63 -18.79 -95.89
CA PRO A 76 -39.28 -20.09 -95.99
C PRO A 76 -39.51 -20.69 -94.58
N GLN A 77 -40.29 -21.76 -94.53
CA GLN A 77 -40.69 -22.50 -93.34
C GLN A 77 -39.54 -22.77 -92.36
N ASN A 78 -39.66 -22.23 -91.15
CA ASN A 78 -39.16 -22.84 -89.92
C ASN A 78 -40.25 -22.63 -88.86
N ASP A 79 -40.78 -23.73 -88.33
CA ASP A 79 -41.91 -23.72 -87.41
C ASP A 79 -41.56 -22.99 -86.10
N LEU A 80 -42.28 -21.89 -85.83
CA LEU A 80 -42.17 -21.03 -84.64
C LEU A 80 -42.42 -21.79 -83.31
N PHE A 81 -43.05 -22.97 -83.37
CA PHE A 81 -43.21 -23.85 -82.21
C PHE A 81 -41.90 -24.57 -81.82
N SER A 82 -40.97 -24.78 -82.76
CA SER A 82 -39.68 -25.43 -82.48
C SER A 82 -38.68 -24.49 -81.79
N GLU A 83 -38.75 -23.18 -82.04
CA GLU A 83 -37.94 -22.19 -81.30
C GLU A 83 -38.48 -21.92 -79.88
N LEU A 84 -39.81 -21.95 -79.68
CA LEU A 84 -40.40 -21.79 -78.35
C LEU A 84 -40.23 -23.04 -77.48
N GLN A 85 -40.33 -24.24 -78.07
CA GLN A 85 -39.99 -25.50 -77.37
C GLN A 85 -38.48 -25.60 -77.16
N GLY A 86 -37.66 -25.19 -78.12
CA GLY A 86 -36.20 -25.12 -77.97
C GLY A 86 -35.75 -24.14 -76.89
N SER A 87 -36.34 -22.95 -76.79
CA SER A 87 -35.98 -21.97 -75.74
C SER A 87 -36.45 -22.40 -74.35
N ASN A 88 -37.59 -23.09 -74.24
CA ASN A 88 -38.05 -23.64 -72.98
C ASN A 88 -37.27 -24.90 -72.60
N ASP A 89 -36.89 -25.76 -73.56
CA ASP A 89 -36.02 -26.91 -73.33
C ASP A 89 -34.59 -26.50 -72.99
N GLU A 90 -34.05 -25.44 -73.59
CA GLU A 90 -32.74 -24.87 -73.25
C GLU A 90 -32.76 -24.32 -71.82
N LYS A 91 -33.79 -23.54 -71.46
CA LYS A 91 -33.99 -23.06 -70.08
C LYS A 91 -34.27 -24.19 -69.10
N LEU A 92 -35.01 -25.22 -69.51
CA LEU A 92 -35.27 -26.40 -68.68
C LEU A 92 -33.96 -27.15 -68.43
N ARG A 93 -33.12 -27.28 -69.46
CA ARG A 93 -31.80 -27.91 -69.38
C ARG A 93 -30.81 -27.10 -68.56
N GLU A 94 -30.85 -25.77 -68.66
CA GLU A 94 -30.08 -24.86 -67.78
C GLU A 94 -30.56 -24.92 -66.33
N LEU A 95 -31.87 -24.98 -66.10
CA LEU A 95 -32.45 -25.13 -64.76
C LEU A 95 -32.19 -26.53 -64.18
N GLU A 96 -32.18 -27.57 -65.00
CA GLU A 96 -31.79 -28.93 -64.62
C GLU A 96 -30.29 -28.99 -64.28
N ALA A 97 -29.43 -28.37 -65.09
CA ALA A 97 -28.01 -28.25 -64.79
C ALA A 97 -27.75 -27.42 -63.53
N SER A 98 -28.50 -26.34 -63.32
CA SER A 98 -28.43 -25.52 -62.11
C SER A 98 -28.96 -26.27 -60.88
N ARG A 99 -30.02 -27.07 -61.04
CA ARG A 99 -30.56 -27.94 -59.98
C ARG A 99 -29.52 -29.00 -59.60
N ASP A 100 -28.90 -29.63 -60.59
CA ASP A 100 -27.90 -30.67 -60.37
C ASP A 100 -26.64 -30.09 -59.71
N GLY A 101 -26.20 -28.90 -60.14
CA GLY A 101 -25.10 -28.16 -59.51
C GLY A 101 -25.39 -27.74 -58.06
N LEU A 102 -26.60 -27.24 -57.77
CA LEU A 102 -27.04 -26.93 -56.39
C LEU A 102 -27.14 -28.20 -55.54
N GLN A 103 -27.55 -29.32 -56.12
CA GLN A 103 -27.67 -30.60 -55.42
C GLN A 103 -26.30 -31.18 -55.06
N GLU A 104 -25.28 -30.94 -55.88
CA GLU A 104 -23.90 -31.29 -55.58
C GLU A 104 -23.31 -30.37 -54.49
N GLU A 105 -23.57 -29.06 -54.56
CA GLU A 105 -23.15 -28.10 -53.53
C GLU A 105 -23.79 -28.39 -52.16
N VAL A 106 -25.05 -28.84 -52.13
CA VAL A 106 -25.71 -29.31 -50.90
C VAL A 106 -24.99 -30.53 -50.32
N LYS A 107 -24.64 -31.54 -51.14
CA LYS A 107 -23.91 -32.72 -50.67
C LYS A 107 -22.54 -32.38 -50.11
N ASP A 108 -21.84 -31.44 -50.73
CA ASP A 108 -20.53 -30.98 -50.24
C ASP A 108 -20.66 -30.22 -48.92
N ARG A 109 -21.70 -29.39 -48.75
CA ARG A 109 -22.02 -28.75 -47.45
C ARG A 109 -22.40 -29.76 -46.38
N GLU A 110 -23.16 -30.81 -46.73
CA GLU A 110 -23.52 -31.89 -45.80
C GLU A 110 -22.27 -32.64 -45.32
N LYS A 111 -21.33 -32.98 -46.22
CA LYS A 111 -20.05 -33.59 -45.87
C LYS A 111 -19.21 -32.69 -44.96
N ALA A 112 -19.08 -31.41 -45.28
CA ALA A 112 -18.34 -30.47 -44.44
C ALA A 112 -18.93 -30.35 -43.03
N ALA A 113 -20.27 -30.36 -42.90
CA ALA A 113 -20.94 -30.36 -41.61
C ALA A 113 -20.67 -31.66 -40.81
N ILE A 114 -20.68 -32.82 -41.48
CA ILE A 114 -20.32 -34.11 -40.86
C ILE A 114 -18.89 -34.08 -40.31
N GLU A 115 -17.92 -33.57 -41.07
CA GLU A 115 -16.52 -33.48 -40.64
C GLU A 115 -16.33 -32.57 -39.42
N VAL A 116 -16.95 -31.38 -39.43
CA VAL A 116 -16.84 -30.42 -38.32
C VAL A 116 -17.45 -31.00 -37.04
N ILE A 117 -18.66 -31.55 -37.11
CA ILE A 117 -19.33 -32.12 -35.94
C ILE A 117 -18.60 -33.37 -35.45
N SER A 118 -18.10 -34.23 -36.35
CA SER A 118 -17.29 -35.38 -35.96
C SER A 118 -16.01 -34.96 -35.23
N SER A 119 -15.33 -33.92 -35.70
CA SER A 119 -14.14 -33.36 -35.04
C SER A 119 -14.45 -32.82 -33.63
N ILE A 120 -15.57 -32.11 -33.46
CA ILE A 120 -16.01 -31.61 -32.16
C ILE A 120 -16.43 -32.76 -31.24
N MET A 121 -17.16 -33.75 -31.76
CA MET A 121 -17.61 -34.93 -31.03
C MET A 121 -16.44 -35.75 -30.48
N ASN A 122 -15.38 -35.92 -31.29
CA ASN A 122 -14.13 -36.55 -30.87
C ASN A 122 -13.42 -35.75 -29.77
N LYS A 123 -13.36 -34.41 -29.89
CA LYS A 123 -12.78 -33.54 -28.85
C LYS A 123 -13.59 -33.54 -27.55
N LEU A 124 -14.90 -33.70 -27.62
CA LEU A 124 -15.81 -33.76 -26.47
C LEU A 124 -16.02 -35.20 -25.93
N ASN A 125 -15.28 -36.16 -26.49
CA ASN A 125 -15.27 -37.56 -26.08
C ASN A 125 -16.68 -38.20 -26.08
N ILE A 126 -17.50 -37.85 -27.07
CA ILE A 126 -18.86 -38.38 -27.26
C ILE A 126 -18.73 -39.60 -28.19
N ASN A 127 -18.90 -40.80 -27.64
CA ASN A 127 -18.75 -42.02 -28.42
C ASN A 127 -19.97 -42.27 -29.32
N TYR A 128 -19.76 -42.20 -30.64
CA TYR A 128 -20.71 -42.64 -31.66
C TYR A 128 -20.08 -43.76 -32.49
N SER A 129 -20.76 -44.91 -32.58
CA SER A 129 -20.24 -46.14 -33.19
C SER A 129 -20.82 -46.46 -34.57
N GLY A 130 -21.48 -45.50 -35.24
CA GLY A 130 -22.10 -45.66 -36.56
C GLY A 130 -21.56 -44.68 -37.61
N GLU A 131 -21.99 -44.81 -38.86
CA GLU A 131 -21.75 -43.79 -39.90
C GLU A 131 -22.60 -42.54 -39.65
N LEU A 132 -21.98 -41.36 -39.69
CA LEU A 132 -22.65 -40.08 -39.44
C LEU A 132 -23.32 -39.57 -40.72
N ASP A 133 -24.62 -39.80 -40.86
CA ASP A 133 -25.43 -39.13 -41.89
C ASP A 133 -25.79 -37.69 -41.48
N PHE A 134 -26.13 -36.84 -42.46
CA PHE A 134 -26.53 -35.45 -42.22
C PHE A 134 -27.72 -35.30 -41.24
N ARG A 135 -28.67 -36.26 -41.24
CA ARG A 135 -29.75 -36.30 -40.24
C ARG A 135 -29.23 -36.54 -38.82
N HIS A 136 -28.25 -37.42 -38.65
CA HIS A 136 -27.64 -37.69 -37.35
C HIS A 136 -26.79 -36.51 -36.88
N VAL A 137 -26.05 -35.86 -37.77
CA VAL A 137 -25.30 -34.61 -37.49
C VAL A 137 -26.22 -33.52 -36.94
N ARG A 138 -27.40 -33.33 -37.55
CA ARG A 138 -28.38 -32.35 -37.06
C ARG A 138 -28.85 -32.63 -35.63
N GLN A 139 -29.03 -33.91 -35.29
CA GLN A 139 -29.44 -34.34 -33.95
C GLN A 139 -28.29 -34.28 -32.92
N GLN A 140 -27.08 -34.68 -33.33
CA GLN A 140 -25.88 -34.67 -32.49
C GLN A 140 -25.37 -33.25 -32.23
N LYS A 141 -25.63 -32.31 -33.14
CA LYS A 141 -25.34 -30.88 -32.95
C LYS A 141 -25.98 -30.34 -31.67
N ASP A 142 -27.23 -30.68 -31.39
CA ASP A 142 -27.91 -30.21 -30.18
C ASP A 142 -27.29 -30.84 -28.91
N VAL A 143 -26.89 -32.12 -28.97
CA VAL A 143 -26.19 -32.81 -27.87
C VAL A 143 -24.82 -32.20 -27.60
N VAL A 144 -24.08 -31.84 -28.66
CA VAL A 144 -22.79 -31.16 -28.59
C VAL A 144 -22.94 -29.77 -27.99
N LEU A 145 -23.94 -29.00 -28.43
CA LEU A 145 -24.24 -27.67 -27.90
C LEU A 145 -24.64 -27.73 -26.42
N ASP A 146 -25.52 -28.65 -26.05
CA ASP A 146 -25.89 -28.88 -24.65
C ASP A 146 -24.66 -29.20 -23.81
N LYS A 147 -23.78 -30.09 -24.28
CA LYS A 147 -22.57 -30.45 -23.51
C LYS A 147 -21.57 -29.29 -23.41
N LEU A 148 -21.46 -28.45 -24.45
CA LEU A 148 -20.67 -27.22 -24.39
C LEU A 148 -21.25 -26.24 -23.37
N ASP A 149 -22.57 -26.07 -23.35
CA ASP A 149 -23.27 -25.21 -22.39
C ASP A 149 -23.12 -25.72 -20.96
N HIS A 150 -23.14 -27.04 -20.75
CA HIS A 150 -22.86 -27.62 -19.42
C HIS A 150 -21.42 -27.36 -18.99
N LEU A 151 -20.42 -27.47 -19.88
CA LEU A 151 -19.02 -27.16 -19.56
C LEU A 151 -18.81 -25.66 -19.30
N LEU A 152 -19.50 -24.79 -20.03
CA LEU A 152 -19.50 -23.34 -19.78
C LEU A 152 -20.17 -22.99 -18.44
N LYS A 153 -21.24 -23.71 -18.07
CA LYS A 153 -21.90 -23.57 -16.77
C LYS A 153 -21.10 -24.17 -15.61
N ASP A 154 -20.38 -25.27 -15.82
CA ASP A 154 -19.46 -25.83 -14.82
C ASP A 154 -18.28 -24.89 -14.55
N GLY A 155 -17.85 -24.09 -15.54
CA GLY A 155 -16.93 -22.96 -15.31
C GLY A 155 -17.48 -21.92 -14.33
N HIS A 156 -18.80 -21.84 -14.15
CA HIS A 156 -19.45 -20.96 -13.18
C HIS A 156 -19.47 -21.54 -11.74
N VAL A 157 -19.14 -22.82 -11.55
CA VAL A 157 -18.93 -23.41 -10.21
C VAL A 157 -17.74 -22.75 -9.50
N ASP A 158 -16.82 -22.15 -10.27
CA ASP A 158 -15.70 -21.34 -9.73
C ASP A 158 -16.19 -20.04 -9.07
N SER A 159 -17.33 -19.47 -9.46
CA SER A 159 -17.94 -18.36 -8.70
C SER A 159 -18.30 -18.75 -7.27
N GLY A 160 -18.57 -20.04 -7.01
CA GLY A 160 -18.78 -20.56 -5.66
C GLY A 160 -17.48 -20.73 -4.86
N ALA A 161 -16.35 -20.91 -5.54
CA ALA A 161 -15.03 -20.98 -4.93
C ALA A 161 -14.45 -19.57 -4.68
N GLU A 162 -14.55 -18.68 -5.68
CA GLU A 162 -14.19 -17.26 -5.57
C GLU A 162 -15.02 -16.54 -4.50
N LYS A 163 -16.32 -16.82 -4.42
CA LYS A 163 -17.17 -16.29 -3.35
C LYS A 163 -16.73 -16.79 -1.98
N ARG A 164 -16.40 -18.08 -1.85
CA ARG A 164 -15.89 -18.66 -0.60
C ARG A 164 -14.53 -18.07 -0.21
N GLU A 165 -13.64 -17.84 -1.18
CA GLU A 165 -12.36 -17.18 -0.95
C GLU A 165 -12.55 -15.73 -0.50
N HIS A 166 -13.47 -15.00 -1.13
CA HIS A 166 -13.81 -13.63 -0.74
C HIS A 166 -14.42 -13.58 0.67
N ASP A 167 -15.34 -14.48 1.00
CA ASP A 167 -15.93 -14.58 2.34
C ASP A 167 -14.84 -14.90 3.39
N GLN A 168 -13.93 -15.82 3.09
CA GLN A 168 -12.78 -16.13 3.96
C GLN A 168 -11.83 -14.95 4.15
N ARG A 169 -11.56 -14.16 3.09
CA ARG A 169 -10.78 -12.91 3.21
C ARG A 169 -11.49 -11.89 4.10
N GLY A 170 -12.81 -11.80 4.04
CA GLY A 170 -13.63 -10.97 4.93
C GLY A 170 -13.55 -11.40 6.40
N ASP A 171 -13.61 -12.71 6.65
CA ASP A 171 -13.45 -13.27 8.00
C ASP A 171 -12.03 -13.01 8.54
N ILE A 172 -11.00 -13.23 7.72
CA ILE A 172 -9.60 -12.93 8.08
C ILE A 172 -9.42 -11.45 8.39
N ARG A 173 -10.01 -10.55 7.60
CA ARG A 173 -9.99 -9.10 7.88
C ARG A 173 -10.59 -8.79 9.24
N THR A 174 -11.76 -9.35 9.54
CA THR A 174 -12.47 -9.13 10.81
C THR A 174 -11.65 -9.64 11.99
N LEU A 175 -11.05 -10.83 11.85
CA LEU A 175 -10.16 -11.41 12.86
C LEU A 175 -8.89 -10.59 13.05
N LEU A 176 -8.28 -10.08 11.98
CA LEU A 176 -7.10 -9.22 12.03
C LEU A 176 -7.39 -7.91 12.77
N LEU A 177 -8.52 -7.26 12.45
CA LEU A 177 -8.94 -6.03 13.12
C LEU A 177 -9.19 -6.28 14.62
N PHE A 178 -9.90 -7.36 14.95
CA PHE A 178 -10.15 -7.72 16.34
C PHE A 178 -8.86 -8.05 17.10
N ALA A 179 -7.99 -8.87 16.51
CA ALA A 179 -6.71 -9.25 17.12
C ALA A 179 -5.79 -8.03 17.30
N GLY A 180 -5.73 -7.15 16.30
CA GLY A 180 -5.00 -5.88 16.38
C GLY A 180 -5.54 -4.97 17.48
N GLU A 181 -6.87 -4.83 17.57
CA GLU A 181 -7.52 -4.05 18.63
C GLU A 181 -7.15 -4.59 20.01
N LYS A 182 -7.15 -5.92 20.19
CA LYS A 182 -6.76 -6.56 21.46
C LYS A 182 -5.28 -6.40 21.76
N ALA A 183 -4.40 -6.50 20.77
CA ALA A 183 -2.97 -6.27 20.94
C ALA A 183 -2.70 -4.82 21.38
N ALA A 184 -3.32 -3.85 20.73
CA ALA A 184 -3.19 -2.44 21.08
C ALA A 184 -3.84 -2.10 22.44
N GLN A 185 -4.97 -2.73 22.79
CA GLN A 185 -5.55 -2.62 24.14
C GLN A 185 -4.62 -3.19 25.23
N LEU A 186 -3.96 -4.32 24.98
CA LEU A 186 -2.98 -4.90 25.90
C LEU A 186 -1.77 -3.98 26.08
N ALA A 187 -1.26 -3.42 24.97
CA ALA A 187 -0.14 -2.49 25.02
C ALA A 187 -0.50 -1.20 25.80
N ALA A 188 -1.72 -0.67 25.62
CA ALA A 188 -2.23 0.43 26.45
C ALA A 188 -2.38 0.06 27.93
N ALA A 189 -2.77 -1.19 28.23
CA ALA A 189 -2.83 -1.71 29.60
C ALA A 189 -1.47 -1.72 30.27
N GLN A 190 -0.45 -2.18 29.54
CA GLN A 190 0.92 -2.18 30.00
C GLN A 190 1.40 -0.76 30.31
N ASP A 191 1.10 0.22 29.46
CA ASP A 191 1.43 1.63 29.72
C ASP A 191 0.73 2.17 30.96
N ALA A 192 -0.56 1.88 31.14
CA ALA A 192 -1.31 2.31 32.33
C ALA A 192 -0.71 1.71 33.63
N MET A 193 -0.25 0.46 33.60
CA MET A 193 0.43 -0.16 34.75
C MET A 193 1.81 0.44 35.00
N ILE A 194 2.57 0.72 33.95
CA ILE A 194 3.87 1.40 34.06
C ILE A 194 3.68 2.80 34.65
N GLN A 195 2.65 3.53 34.25
CA GLN A 195 2.32 4.85 34.80
C GLN A 195 2.04 4.79 36.32
N VAL A 196 1.21 3.85 36.77
CA VAL A 196 0.92 3.68 38.20
C VAL A 196 2.19 3.29 38.97
N SER A 197 3.03 2.44 38.37
CA SER A 197 4.31 2.03 38.95
C SER A 197 5.31 3.19 39.05
N ASP A 198 5.34 4.07 38.05
CA ASP A 198 6.14 5.30 38.06
C ASP A 198 5.67 6.23 39.20
N GLN A 199 4.36 6.42 39.37
CA GLN A 199 3.80 7.20 40.48
C GLN A 199 4.20 6.61 41.85
N LEU A 200 4.12 5.28 42.01
CA LEU A 200 4.57 4.60 43.23
C LEU A 200 6.04 4.87 43.53
N PHE A 201 6.90 4.80 42.52
CA PHE A 201 8.32 5.10 42.67
C PHE A 201 8.59 6.55 43.09
N HIS A 202 7.85 7.51 42.51
CA HIS A 202 7.94 8.92 42.90
C HIS A 202 7.60 9.12 44.39
N PHE A 203 6.53 8.47 44.85
CA PHE A 203 6.13 8.54 46.26
C PHE A 203 7.10 7.82 47.20
N TYR A 204 7.63 6.67 46.81
CA TYR A 204 8.71 6.00 47.56
C TYR A 204 9.93 6.91 47.70
N THR A 205 10.36 7.54 46.61
CA THR A 205 11.49 8.48 46.61
C THR A 205 11.21 9.67 47.53
N GLN A 206 9.98 10.20 47.53
CA GLN A 206 9.56 11.28 48.45
C GLN A 206 9.66 10.85 49.93
N ILE A 207 9.24 9.62 50.28
CA ILE A 207 9.36 9.10 51.65
C ILE A 207 10.82 8.95 52.05
N VAL A 208 11.64 8.35 51.19
CA VAL A 208 13.08 8.13 51.43
C VAL A 208 13.82 9.46 51.65
N GLN A 209 13.50 10.48 50.83
CA GLN A 209 14.04 11.85 50.99
C GLN A 209 13.59 12.52 52.30
N ASN A 210 12.37 12.26 52.76
CA ASN A 210 11.85 12.79 54.02
C ASN A 210 12.53 12.13 55.22
N GLN A 211 12.88 10.84 55.13
CA GLN A 211 13.55 10.08 56.19
C GLN A 211 15.09 10.17 56.14
N GLY A 212 15.67 10.80 55.10
CA GLY A 212 17.11 10.92 54.94
C GLY A 212 17.83 9.60 54.64
N GLN A 213 17.09 8.58 54.22
CA GLN A 213 17.64 7.28 53.82
C GLN A 213 18.08 7.32 52.36
N THR A 214 18.90 6.35 51.94
CA THR A 214 19.25 6.15 50.53
C THR A 214 18.28 5.19 49.88
N THR A 215 17.92 5.42 48.61
CA THR A 215 17.09 4.50 47.82
C THR A 215 17.74 3.13 47.73
N GLU A 216 16.98 2.06 47.99
CA GLU A 216 17.48 0.70 47.86
C GLU A 216 17.85 0.37 46.39
N LYS A 217 18.95 -0.35 46.20
CA LYS A 217 19.42 -0.77 44.86
C LYS A 217 18.37 -1.61 44.11
N SER A 218 17.64 -2.46 44.83
CA SER A 218 16.53 -3.27 44.32
C SER A 218 15.43 -2.42 43.66
N VAL A 219 15.07 -1.27 44.26
CA VAL A 219 14.04 -0.37 43.73
C VAL A 219 14.52 0.31 42.45
N ILE A 220 15.80 0.68 42.39
CA ILE A 220 16.42 1.25 41.18
C ILE A 220 16.41 0.24 40.03
N GLU A 221 16.72 -1.04 40.30
CA GLU A 221 16.64 -2.12 39.31
C GLU A 221 15.22 -2.31 38.77
N ILE A 222 14.20 -2.27 39.64
CA ILE A 222 12.79 -2.35 39.25
C ILE A 222 12.42 -1.21 38.29
N VAL A 223 12.82 0.02 38.60
CA VAL A 223 12.54 1.19 37.73
C VAL A 223 13.25 1.09 36.39
N ASN A 224 14.49 0.61 36.38
CA ASN A 224 15.22 0.39 35.13
C ASN A 224 14.53 -0.66 34.26
N LYS A 225 13.99 -1.72 34.87
CA LYS A 225 13.17 -2.72 34.18
C LYS A 225 11.88 -2.12 33.63
N LEU A 226 11.18 -1.29 34.40
CA LEU A 226 9.97 -0.59 33.95
C LEU A 226 10.24 0.35 32.76
N ARG A 227 11.37 1.08 32.80
CA ARG A 227 11.80 1.93 31.67
C ARG A 227 12.12 1.11 30.42
N GLN A 228 12.73 -0.06 30.58
CA GLN A 228 12.97 -0.97 29.46
C GLN A 228 11.65 -1.47 28.87
N LEU A 229 10.72 -1.93 29.70
CA LEU A 229 9.40 -2.37 29.27
C LEU A 229 8.59 -1.26 28.57
N ALA A 230 8.75 0.00 28.98
CA ALA A 230 8.13 1.13 28.30
C ALA A 230 8.75 1.38 26.91
N ARG A 231 10.08 1.24 26.78
CA ARG A 231 10.78 1.35 25.49
C ARG A 231 10.37 0.23 24.53
N ASP A 232 10.31 -1.00 25.02
CA ASP A 232 9.91 -2.16 24.22
C ASP A 232 8.45 -2.05 23.76
N ASN A 233 7.60 -1.40 24.56
CA ASN A 233 6.19 -1.17 24.26
C ASN A 233 5.92 0.11 23.42
N ALA A 234 6.93 0.96 23.23
CA ALA A 234 6.85 2.15 22.39
C ALA A 234 6.97 1.75 20.92
N GLU A 235 5.82 1.50 20.28
CA GLU A 235 5.71 1.18 18.86
C GLU A 235 6.16 2.36 18.00
N ASP A 236 7.45 2.39 17.64
CA ASP A 236 8.06 3.26 16.63
C ASP A 236 7.64 4.75 16.69
N LEU A 237 7.60 5.34 17.89
CA LEU A 237 7.79 6.79 17.96
C LEU A 237 9.09 7.11 17.19
N PRO A 238 9.13 8.14 16.32
CA PRO A 238 10.42 8.64 15.85
C PRO A 238 11.23 8.84 17.10
N LYS A 239 12.46 8.30 17.14
CA LYS A 239 13.36 8.37 18.30
C LYS A 239 13.46 9.84 18.76
N VAL A 240 12.50 10.31 19.55
CA VAL A 240 12.50 11.63 20.19
C VAL A 240 13.48 11.42 21.29
N SER A 241 14.76 11.54 20.92
CA SER A 241 15.94 11.43 21.77
C SER A 241 15.73 10.53 22.97
N LEU A 242 15.46 9.24 22.71
CA LEU A 242 15.89 8.17 23.61
C LEU A 242 17.40 7.95 23.44
N VAL A 243 18.15 9.03 23.19
CA VAL A 243 19.56 9.06 23.52
C VAL A 243 19.57 8.99 25.03
N ASP A 244 19.72 7.76 25.50
CA ASP A 244 20.59 7.47 26.62
C ASP A 244 21.87 8.28 26.38
N GLU A 245 21.91 9.52 26.89
CA GLU A 245 23.20 10.09 27.26
C GLU A 245 23.67 9.23 28.42
N GLY A 246 24.27 8.11 28.04
CA GLY A 246 25.13 7.32 28.88
C GLY A 246 26.20 8.24 29.42
N VAL A 247 25.93 8.74 30.61
CA VAL A 247 26.94 9.05 31.59
C VAL A 247 26.32 8.62 32.90
N GLU A 248 26.70 7.41 33.29
CA GLU A 248 26.93 7.03 34.67
C GLU A 248 27.76 8.15 35.34
N SER A 249 27.07 9.22 35.74
CA SER A 249 27.63 10.33 36.49
C SER A 249 27.19 10.08 37.92
N GLY A 250 28.12 9.53 38.70
CA GLY A 250 27.99 9.30 40.14
C GLY A 250 27.91 10.61 40.91
N THR A 251 26.93 11.45 40.59
CA THR A 251 26.81 12.78 41.15
C THR A 251 25.35 13.16 41.35
N GLU A 252 24.88 12.86 42.56
CA GLU A 252 23.56 13.23 43.09
C GLU A 252 23.46 14.74 43.34
N THR A 253 23.59 15.54 42.29
CA THR A 253 23.48 17.00 42.36
C THR A 253 22.96 17.51 41.03
N ASP A 254 21.80 17.06 40.63
CA ASP A 254 20.92 17.86 39.78
C ASP A 254 19.51 17.50 40.18
N THR A 255 18.65 18.50 40.09
CA THR A 255 17.20 18.44 39.97
C THR A 255 16.79 17.48 38.84
N SER A 256 17.06 16.19 39.06
CA SER A 256 16.39 15.09 38.37
C SER A 256 14.98 15.13 38.90
N GLY A 257 14.16 16.02 38.31
CA GLY A 257 12.77 15.64 38.09
C GLY A 257 12.85 14.21 37.61
N THR A 258 12.33 13.30 38.42
CA THR A 258 12.05 11.92 38.04
C THR A 258 11.25 12.05 36.76
N LYS A 259 11.96 12.04 35.61
CA LYS A 259 11.34 12.32 34.33
C LYS A 259 10.37 11.16 34.15
N SER A 260 9.08 11.51 34.13
CA SER A 260 8.03 10.51 34.03
C SER A 260 8.30 9.66 32.81
N ILE A 261 8.07 8.36 32.95
CA ILE A 261 8.31 7.42 31.86
C ILE A 261 7.45 7.87 30.67
N PRO A 262 8.05 8.18 29.50
CA PRO A 262 7.28 8.55 28.32
C PRO A 262 6.50 7.32 27.84
N LEU A 263 5.18 7.45 27.68
CA LEU A 263 4.29 6.36 27.28
C LEU A 263 3.55 6.73 25.99
N ASN A 264 3.25 5.72 25.17
CA ASN A 264 2.52 5.93 23.93
C ASN A 264 1.02 6.05 24.21
N SER A 265 0.45 7.22 23.93
CA SER A 265 -0.97 7.51 24.15
C SER A 265 -1.84 7.33 22.90
N ASP A 266 -1.25 7.18 21.71
CA ASP A 266 -1.95 7.07 20.43
C ASP A 266 -1.60 5.76 19.73
N ARG A 267 -2.43 4.72 19.97
CA ARG A 267 -2.17 3.37 19.46
C ARG A 267 -3.06 3.03 18.26
N ALA A 268 -2.41 2.64 17.16
CA ALA A 268 -3.07 2.06 16.00
C ALA A 268 -3.68 0.70 16.36
N VAL A 269 -4.85 0.38 15.81
CA VAL A 269 -5.41 -0.98 15.87
C VAL A 269 -4.46 -1.96 15.19
N LEU A 270 -3.89 -1.58 14.04
CA LEU A 270 -2.91 -2.38 13.32
C LEU A 270 -1.53 -1.73 13.42
N ALA A 271 -0.82 -1.98 14.52
CA ALA A 271 0.53 -1.49 14.70
C ALA A 271 1.53 -2.16 13.73
N PRO A 272 2.59 -1.46 13.27
CA PRO A 272 3.61 -2.05 12.41
C PRO A 272 4.29 -3.28 13.02
N SER A 273 4.47 -3.28 14.34
CA SER A 273 4.94 -4.43 15.14
C SER A 273 4.03 -5.66 14.99
N PHE A 274 2.73 -5.45 15.14
CA PHE A 274 1.70 -6.48 14.99
C PHE A 274 1.67 -7.02 13.56
N ILE A 275 1.71 -6.13 12.56
CA ILE A 275 1.74 -6.52 11.14
C ILE A 275 2.98 -7.39 10.87
N ARG A 276 4.17 -6.98 11.33
CA ARG A 276 5.41 -7.76 11.16
C ARG A 276 5.36 -9.14 11.81
N GLU A 277 4.61 -9.32 12.89
CA GLU A 277 4.45 -10.61 13.55
C GLU A 277 3.47 -11.54 12.81
N ILE A 278 2.35 -10.98 12.32
CA ILE A 278 1.25 -11.77 11.75
C ILE A 278 1.42 -12.03 10.25
N ASP A 279 2.00 -11.10 9.49
CA ASP A 279 2.22 -11.25 8.05
C ASP A 279 2.96 -12.55 7.66
N PRO A 280 4.04 -12.98 8.34
CA PRO A 280 4.69 -14.27 8.03
C PRO A 280 3.87 -15.51 8.44
N ARG A 281 2.83 -15.35 9.27
CA ARG A 281 1.93 -16.44 9.66
C ARG A 281 0.80 -16.66 8.66
N LEU A 282 0.55 -15.70 7.78
CA LEU A 282 -0.40 -15.82 6.70
C LEU A 282 0.29 -16.41 5.47
N SER A 283 -0.03 -17.66 5.15
CA SER A 283 0.58 -18.38 4.02
C SER A 283 -0.11 -18.08 2.67
N SER A 284 -1.38 -17.68 2.69
CA SER A 284 -2.23 -17.52 1.50
C SER A 284 -2.47 -16.07 1.07
N CYS A 285 -2.15 -15.09 1.91
CA CYS A 285 -2.50 -13.68 1.69
C CYS A 285 -1.60 -12.76 2.52
N LYS A 286 -1.38 -11.52 2.06
CA LYS A 286 -0.71 -10.49 2.86
C LYS A 286 -1.73 -9.60 3.55
N ILE A 287 -1.36 -9.05 4.70
CA ILE A 287 -2.22 -8.12 5.44
C ILE A 287 -2.57 -6.89 4.57
N ALA A 288 -1.62 -6.40 3.78
CA ALA A 288 -1.81 -5.27 2.87
C ALA A 288 -2.89 -5.50 1.79
N ASP A 289 -3.16 -6.76 1.43
CA ASP A 289 -4.12 -7.10 0.38
C ASP A 289 -5.56 -7.25 0.93
N ILE A 290 -5.70 -7.30 2.26
CA ILE A 290 -6.97 -7.57 2.95
C ILE A 290 -7.49 -6.31 3.66
N VAL A 291 -6.58 -5.50 4.17
CA VAL A 291 -6.84 -4.35 5.03
C VAL A 291 -6.86 -3.07 4.18
N SER A 292 -7.82 -2.16 4.42
CA SER A 292 -7.85 -0.87 3.71
C SER A 292 -7.06 0.22 4.44
N GLU A 293 -6.78 1.33 3.76
CA GLU A 293 -6.09 2.47 4.38
C GLU A 293 -6.85 3.04 5.60
N SER A 294 -8.18 2.96 5.58
CA SER A 294 -9.03 3.35 6.72
C SER A 294 -8.76 2.52 7.97
N ASP A 295 -8.53 1.22 7.81
CA ASP A 295 -8.30 0.29 8.92
C ASP A 295 -6.93 0.56 9.56
N LEU A 296 -5.92 0.86 8.75
CA LEU A 296 -4.56 1.20 9.22
C LEU A 296 -4.56 2.52 10.03
N ARG A 297 -5.49 3.42 9.73
CA ARG A 297 -5.67 4.70 10.45
C ARG A 297 -6.51 4.54 11.73
N GLN A 298 -7.19 3.40 11.92
CA GLN A 298 -8.03 3.18 13.09
C GLN A 298 -7.19 3.19 14.37
N ARG A 299 -7.68 3.90 15.39
CA ARG A 299 -7.05 4.02 16.70
C ARG A 299 -7.87 3.34 17.77
N VAL A 300 -7.21 2.83 18.80
CA VAL A 300 -7.89 2.27 19.97
C VAL A 300 -8.43 3.40 20.85
N LEU A 301 -9.71 3.34 21.17
CA LEU A 301 -10.33 4.16 22.19
C LEU A 301 -10.24 3.41 23.52
N THR A 302 -9.40 3.87 24.44
CA THR A 302 -9.27 3.27 25.77
C THR A 302 -10.21 3.88 26.81
N ASP A 303 -10.82 5.01 26.47
CA ASP A 303 -11.68 5.79 27.36
C ASP A 303 -12.92 4.98 27.76
N GLY A 304 -13.13 4.85 29.07
CA GLY A 304 -14.26 4.11 29.65
C GLY A 304 -14.09 2.59 29.73
N SER A 305 -12.97 2.01 29.28
CA SER A 305 -12.71 0.57 29.42
C SER A 305 -12.64 0.14 30.92
N PRO A 306 -13.01 -1.11 31.28
CA PRO A 306 -12.88 -1.61 32.65
C PRO A 306 -11.46 -1.46 33.21
N LEU A 307 -10.47 -1.59 32.33
CA LEU A 307 -9.06 -1.37 32.64
C LEU A 307 -8.74 0.10 32.94
N ALA A 308 -9.24 1.04 32.13
CA ALA A 308 -9.10 2.48 32.41
C ALA A 308 -9.76 2.84 33.75
N GLN A 309 -10.98 2.33 34.01
CA GLN A 309 -11.67 2.51 35.28
C GLN A 309 -10.87 1.93 36.47
N THR A 310 -10.23 0.77 36.28
CA THR A 310 -9.37 0.14 37.28
C THR A 310 -8.11 0.98 37.54
N SER A 311 -7.45 1.45 36.49
CA SER A 311 -6.28 2.34 36.58
C SER A 311 -6.63 3.65 37.29
N ASP A 312 -7.77 4.26 36.97
CA ASP A 312 -8.24 5.48 37.63
C ASP A 312 -8.58 5.25 39.11
N SER A 313 -9.17 4.10 39.42
CA SER A 313 -9.43 3.70 40.81
C SER A 313 -8.12 3.50 41.59
N LEU A 314 -7.11 2.89 40.98
CA LEU A 314 -5.76 2.76 41.55
C LEU A 314 -5.09 4.12 41.76
N LYS A 315 -5.19 5.05 40.79
CA LYS A 315 -4.68 6.42 40.92
C LYS A 315 -5.34 7.16 42.10
N LYS A 316 -6.66 7.03 42.24
CA LYS A 316 -7.41 7.60 43.38
C LYS A 316 -6.97 6.98 44.71
N LEU A 317 -6.85 5.66 44.77
CA LEU A 317 -6.36 4.96 45.96
C LEU A 317 -4.96 5.43 46.34
N PHE A 318 -4.06 5.49 45.36
CA PHE A 318 -2.70 5.97 45.53
C PHE A 318 -2.65 7.41 46.05
N SER A 319 -3.46 8.32 45.49
CA SER A 319 -3.57 9.70 45.98
C SER A 319 -4.05 9.78 47.43
N THR A 320 -4.96 8.87 47.82
CA THR A 320 -5.46 8.77 49.20
C THR A 320 -4.37 8.25 50.13
N VAL A 321 -3.65 7.19 49.74
CA VAL A 321 -2.51 6.64 50.49
C VAL A 321 -1.43 7.71 50.68
N LYS A 322 -1.08 8.45 49.62
CA LYS A 322 -0.12 9.55 49.69
C LYS A 322 -0.55 10.60 50.71
N ARG A 323 -1.79 11.10 50.62
CA ARG A 323 -2.33 12.07 51.57
C ARG A 323 -2.32 11.54 53.01
N THR A 324 -2.72 10.29 53.22
CA THR A 324 -2.72 9.68 54.57
C THR A 324 -1.31 9.56 55.14
N ALA A 325 -0.33 9.16 54.33
CA ALA A 325 1.07 9.08 54.76
C ALA A 325 1.66 10.46 55.09
N GLU A 326 1.38 11.47 54.27
CA GLU A 326 1.78 12.87 54.53
C GLU A 326 1.12 13.40 55.81
N GLN A 327 -0.16 13.10 56.02
CA GLN A 327 -0.85 13.46 57.26
C GLN A 327 -0.24 12.77 58.48
N ALA A 328 0.07 11.47 58.41
CA ALA A 328 0.70 10.74 59.51
C ALA A 328 2.08 11.31 59.86
N LEU A 329 2.88 11.65 58.84
CA LEU A 329 4.17 12.32 59.01
C LEU A 329 4.01 13.68 59.69
N ASN A 330 3.06 14.50 59.23
CA ASN A 330 2.80 15.82 59.81
C ASN A 330 2.30 15.74 61.26
N HIS A 331 1.49 14.74 61.62
CA HIS A 331 1.07 14.52 63.01
C HIS A 331 2.24 14.09 63.90
N ALA A 332 3.12 13.23 63.41
CA ALA A 332 4.33 12.83 64.14
C ALA A 332 5.27 14.02 64.39
N ILE A 333 5.39 14.91 63.40
CA ILE A 333 6.15 16.15 63.52
C ILE A 333 5.49 17.08 64.56
N ALA A 334 4.18 17.30 64.47
CA ALA A 334 3.44 18.18 65.38
C ALA A 334 3.44 17.67 66.84
N ALA A 335 3.53 16.36 67.06
CA ALA A 335 3.63 15.75 68.39
C ALA A 335 5.00 15.98 69.06
N GLY A 336 6.01 16.43 68.31
CA GLY A 336 7.40 16.56 68.78
C GLY A 336 7.73 17.82 69.60
N GLY A 337 6.82 18.79 69.74
CA GLY A 337 7.05 20.00 70.55
C GLY A 337 8.21 20.90 70.07
N ALA A 338 8.52 21.95 70.84
CA ALA A 338 9.45 23.04 70.46
C ALA A 338 10.88 22.59 70.08
N GLU A 339 11.37 21.49 70.66
CA GLU A 339 12.67 20.91 70.30
C GLU A 339 12.67 20.36 68.87
N THR A 340 11.52 19.89 68.38
CA THR A 340 11.35 19.38 67.02
C THR A 340 11.27 20.54 66.01
N ASP A 341 10.68 21.68 66.37
CA ASP A 341 10.68 22.88 65.53
C ASP A 341 12.09 23.47 65.34
N ASP A 342 12.90 23.49 66.40
CA ASP A 342 14.31 23.89 66.31
C ASP A 342 15.13 22.92 65.45
N ILE A 343 14.91 21.60 65.60
CA ILE A 343 15.54 20.58 64.76
C ILE A 343 15.09 20.71 63.30
N LEU A 344 13.81 20.98 63.03
CA LEU A 344 13.29 21.22 61.67
C LEU A 344 13.92 22.45 61.03
N MET A 345 14.02 23.54 61.76
CA MET A 345 14.65 24.78 61.30
C MET A 345 16.14 24.56 60.99
N GLN A 346 16.85 23.80 61.84
CA GLN A 346 18.23 23.38 61.57
C GLN A 346 18.32 22.46 60.34
N ASN A 347 17.39 21.52 60.17
CA ASN A 347 17.35 20.61 59.03
C ASN A 347 17.09 21.39 57.72
N MET A 348 16.17 22.36 57.73
CA MET A 348 15.93 23.27 56.60
C MET A 348 17.18 24.07 56.24
N LYS A 349 17.89 24.61 57.25
CA LYS A 349 19.15 25.34 57.03
C LYS A 349 20.23 24.46 56.41
N LEU A 350 20.39 23.23 56.92
CA LEU A 350 21.34 22.26 56.38
C LEU A 350 20.97 21.82 54.96
N ARG A 351 19.69 21.61 54.66
CA ARG A 351 19.20 21.30 53.30
C ARG A 351 19.49 22.42 52.31
N SER A 352 19.29 23.69 52.71
CA SER A 352 19.62 24.86 51.88
C SER A 352 21.12 24.99 51.62
N LEU A 353 21.95 24.80 52.65
CA LEU A 353 23.41 24.77 52.53
C LEU A 353 23.88 23.63 51.62
N LEU A 354 23.32 22.43 51.79
CA LEU A 354 23.61 21.30 50.92
C LEU A 354 23.22 21.60 49.48
N SER A 355 22.03 22.13 49.21
CA SER A 355 21.61 22.52 47.85
C SER A 355 22.61 23.50 47.23
N THR A 356 23.01 24.53 47.96
CA THR A 356 24.00 25.51 47.49
C THR A 356 25.35 24.85 47.18
N LYS A 357 25.80 23.92 48.02
CA LYS A 357 27.05 23.16 47.80
C LYS A 357 26.93 22.23 46.59
N ARG A 358 25.77 21.61 46.38
CA ARG A 358 25.47 20.78 45.21
C ARG A 358 25.52 21.60 43.92
N ASP A 359 24.93 22.79 43.91
CA ASP A 359 24.96 23.71 42.77
C ASP A 359 26.38 24.24 42.47
N GLN A 360 27.16 24.53 43.52
CA GLN A 360 28.57 24.89 43.39
C GLN A 360 29.37 23.76 42.72
N ILE A 361 29.15 22.52 43.14
CA ILE A 361 29.82 21.36 42.53
C ILE A 361 29.38 21.18 41.07
N SER A 362 28.08 21.33 40.75
CA SER A 362 27.58 21.24 39.36
C SER A 362 28.22 22.31 38.47
N THR A 363 28.32 23.55 38.98
CA THR A 363 29.01 24.65 38.29
C THR A 363 30.48 24.34 38.06
N LEU A 364 31.19 23.86 39.08
CA LEU A 364 32.61 23.47 38.96
C LEU A 364 32.81 22.34 37.95
N ARG A 365 31.93 21.33 37.93
CA ARG A 365 31.99 20.24 36.93
C ARG A 365 31.77 20.76 35.51
N THR A 366 30.85 21.70 35.34
CA THR A 366 30.57 22.32 34.03
C THR A 366 31.78 23.11 33.53
N VAL A 367 32.41 23.90 34.41
CA VAL A 367 33.66 24.63 34.11
C VAL A 367 34.78 23.64 33.78
N LEU A 368 34.95 22.57 34.56
CA LEU A 368 35.97 21.55 34.28
C LEU A 368 35.74 20.83 32.95
N LYS A 369 34.48 20.53 32.60
CA LYS A 369 34.13 19.91 31.31
C LYS A 369 34.42 20.85 30.14
N SER A 370 34.08 22.13 30.27
CA SER A 370 34.40 23.17 29.28
C SER A 370 35.91 23.32 29.09
N ASN A 371 36.67 23.35 30.19
CA ASN A 371 38.14 23.43 30.14
C ASN A 371 38.75 22.18 29.50
N LYS A 372 38.25 20.98 29.82
CA LYS A 372 38.66 19.73 29.19
C LYS A 372 38.44 19.78 27.68
N LEU A 373 37.23 20.16 27.24
CA LEU A 373 36.88 20.24 25.82
C LEU A 373 37.71 21.28 25.08
N THR A 374 37.99 22.42 25.73
CA THR A 374 38.87 23.46 25.19
C THR A 374 40.31 22.94 25.01
N ALA A 375 40.83 22.22 26.01
CA ALA A 375 42.16 21.60 25.92
C ALA A 375 42.22 20.52 24.84
N GLU A 376 41.19 19.67 24.73
CA GLU A 376 41.09 18.64 23.68
C GLU A 376 41.04 19.27 22.28
N SER A 377 40.26 20.34 22.08
CA SER A 377 40.19 21.09 20.82
C SER A 377 41.53 21.75 20.47
N ALA A 378 42.22 22.34 21.45
CA ALA A 378 43.55 22.92 21.24
C ALA A 378 44.58 21.84 20.84
N LEU A 379 44.56 20.67 21.49
CA LEU A 379 45.43 19.54 21.16
C LEU A 379 45.12 18.97 19.77
N ALA A 380 43.85 18.85 19.38
CA ALA A 380 43.45 18.43 18.05
C ALA A 380 43.97 19.42 16.98
N SER A 381 43.80 20.73 17.20
CA SER A 381 44.32 21.75 16.28
C SER A 381 45.85 21.70 16.13
N LEU A 382 46.59 21.49 17.23
CA LEU A 382 48.04 21.33 17.18
C LEU A 382 48.45 20.06 16.43
N ARG A 383 47.72 18.96 16.63
CA ARG A 383 47.95 17.71 15.90
C ARG A 383 47.71 17.88 14.40
N ASP A 384 46.61 18.51 14.00
CA ASP A 384 46.28 18.76 12.60
C ASP A 384 47.35 19.62 11.92
N LYS A 385 47.84 20.68 12.60
CA LYS A 385 48.96 21.50 12.12
C LYS A 385 50.24 20.68 11.94
N TYR A 386 50.58 19.83 12.91
CA TYR A 386 51.77 18.98 12.82
C TYR A 386 51.66 17.95 11.68
N GLU A 387 50.49 17.32 11.51
CA GLU A 387 50.26 16.38 10.40
C GLU A 387 50.31 17.08 9.03
N ALA A 388 49.74 18.29 8.93
CA ALA A 388 49.83 19.12 7.72
C ALA A 388 51.26 19.52 7.39
N ASP A 389 52.03 20.00 8.38
CA ASP A 389 53.45 20.33 8.19
C ASP A 389 54.26 19.11 7.82
N LYS A 390 54.02 17.95 8.45
CA LYS A 390 54.69 16.69 8.10
C LYS A 390 54.42 16.30 6.65
N LYS A 391 53.17 16.36 6.18
CA LYS A 391 52.80 16.10 4.78
C LYS A 391 53.49 17.10 3.84
N ALA A 392 53.48 18.39 4.17
CA ALA A 392 54.14 19.42 3.37
C ALA A 392 55.67 19.19 3.27
N HIS A 393 56.31 18.78 4.37
CA HIS A 393 57.74 18.42 4.37
C HIS A 393 58.04 17.17 3.55
N GLN A 394 57.21 16.12 3.64
CA GLN A 394 57.35 14.92 2.81
C GLN A 394 57.21 15.23 1.33
N VAL A 395 56.19 16.02 0.98
CA VAL A 395 55.96 16.48 -0.39
C VAL A 395 57.14 17.31 -0.88
N ARG A 396 57.62 18.28 -0.08
CA ARG A 396 58.82 19.06 -0.41
C ARG A 396 60.05 18.18 -0.62
N MET A 397 60.29 17.19 0.24
CA MET A 397 61.41 16.25 0.11
C MET A 397 61.31 15.41 -1.16
N LEU A 398 60.13 14.87 -1.49
CA LEU A 398 59.89 14.14 -2.73
C LEU A 398 60.12 15.02 -3.96
N TYR A 399 59.66 16.28 -3.93
CA TYR A 399 59.94 17.23 -5.02
C TYR A 399 61.42 17.56 -5.14
N THR A 400 62.15 17.75 -4.03
CA THR A 400 63.60 17.98 -4.08
C THR A 400 64.32 16.77 -4.66
N LEU A 401 63.96 15.55 -4.24
CA LEU A 401 64.53 14.31 -4.79
C LEU A 401 64.20 14.16 -6.28
N PHE A 402 62.96 14.43 -6.69
CA PHE A 402 62.56 14.39 -8.09
C PHE A 402 63.31 15.44 -8.94
N SER A 403 63.49 16.65 -8.42
CA SER A 403 64.25 17.71 -9.10
C SER A 403 65.72 17.32 -9.27
N ILE A 404 66.33 16.69 -8.25
CA ILE A 404 67.71 16.16 -8.33
C ILE A 404 67.81 15.03 -9.36
N PHE A 405 66.84 14.11 -9.40
CA PHE A 405 66.85 12.96 -10.31
C PHE A 405 66.55 13.32 -11.77
N CYS A 406 65.62 14.25 -12.01
CA CYS A 406 65.17 14.63 -13.35
C CYS A 406 65.86 15.89 -13.90
N GLY A 407 66.60 16.64 -13.08
CA GLY A 407 67.28 17.87 -13.51
C GLY A 407 66.32 19.02 -13.87
N VAL A 408 65.10 19.03 -13.34
CA VAL A 408 64.05 20.03 -13.63
C VAL A 408 63.87 20.94 -12.42
N ASP A 409 64.06 22.25 -12.60
CA ASP A 409 63.89 23.26 -11.55
C ASP A 409 62.40 23.58 -11.30
N TYR A 410 62.00 23.45 -10.03
CA TYR A 410 60.61 23.57 -9.57
C TYR A 410 59.95 24.94 -9.83
N ASN A 411 60.71 26.04 -9.83
CA ASN A 411 60.18 27.38 -10.05
C ASN A 411 59.61 27.60 -11.46
N ALA A 412 59.85 26.68 -12.42
CA ALA A 412 59.31 26.78 -13.77
C ALA A 412 57.84 26.27 -13.88
N ILE A 413 57.37 25.44 -12.94
CA ILE A 413 56.08 24.72 -13.09
C ILE A 413 54.88 25.54 -12.57
N GLN A 414 55.08 26.48 -11.63
CA GLN A 414 54.00 27.33 -11.11
C GLN A 414 53.58 28.49 -12.04
N SER A 415 54.35 28.79 -13.08
CA SER A 415 54.09 29.91 -14.00
C SER A 415 53.53 29.50 -15.38
N SER A 416 53.33 28.21 -15.65
CA SER A 416 52.91 27.74 -16.97
C SER A 416 51.44 27.29 -17.00
N SER A 417 50.65 28.01 -17.80
CA SER A 417 49.31 27.67 -18.29
C SER A 417 49.20 26.23 -18.83
N PRO A 418 47.98 25.66 -18.94
CA PRO A 418 47.73 24.27 -19.32
C PRO A 418 47.88 24.02 -20.82
N ASP A 419 49.07 24.31 -21.36
CA ASP A 419 49.40 24.14 -22.77
C ASP A 419 50.82 23.58 -22.93
N CYS A 420 51.05 22.39 -22.38
CA CYS A 420 52.27 21.60 -22.60
C CYS A 420 51.91 20.15 -22.91
N SER A 421 51.11 19.96 -23.96
CA SER A 421 50.78 18.64 -24.51
C SER A 421 51.83 18.08 -25.50
N ASN A 422 52.97 18.74 -25.73
CA ASN A 422 53.84 18.37 -26.87
C ASN A 422 55.36 18.40 -26.62
N ARG A 423 55.84 18.04 -25.43
CA ARG A 423 57.30 17.83 -25.24
C ARG A 423 57.72 16.88 -24.11
N CYS A 424 57.06 15.74 -23.96
CA CYS A 424 57.56 14.63 -23.15
C CYS A 424 57.73 13.38 -24.03
N GLN A 425 58.97 12.94 -24.21
CA GLN A 425 59.36 11.80 -25.04
C GLN A 425 59.35 10.46 -24.28
N TRP A 426 58.56 10.37 -23.20
CA TRP A 426 58.27 9.15 -22.48
C TRP A 426 56.75 9.03 -22.36
N GLY A 427 56.24 7.86 -22.73
CA GLY A 427 54.81 7.59 -22.99
C GLY A 427 53.83 7.90 -21.84
N PRO A 428 52.53 7.79 -22.10
CA PRO A 428 51.49 8.34 -21.25
C PRO A 428 51.41 7.57 -19.93
N ILE A 429 51.91 8.17 -18.86
CA ILE A 429 51.56 7.78 -17.49
C ILE A 429 50.45 8.73 -17.08
N SER A 430 49.21 8.22 -17.04
CA SER A 430 48.02 8.97 -16.61
C SER A 430 48.25 9.67 -15.28
N CYS A 431 48.18 11.00 -15.28
CA CYS A 431 48.19 11.88 -14.09
C CYS A 431 46.89 11.79 -13.26
N SER A 432 46.34 10.59 -13.05
CA SER A 432 45.13 10.39 -12.26
C SER A 432 45.39 9.82 -10.86
N SER A 433 46.64 9.70 -10.42
CA SER A 433 46.99 8.93 -9.22
C SER A 433 47.86 9.67 -8.20
N LEU A 434 47.99 11.00 -8.28
CA LEU A 434 48.75 11.81 -7.33
C LEU A 434 47.92 12.99 -6.81
N LEU A 435 46.88 12.66 -6.06
CA LEU A 435 46.31 13.51 -5.02
C LEU A 435 45.88 12.57 -3.88
N PRO A 436 46.32 12.77 -2.63
CA PRO A 436 45.70 12.13 -1.48
C PRO A 436 44.31 12.69 -1.20
#